data_AF-A0AAW7AFB3-F1
#
_entry.id   AF-A0AAW7AFB3-F1
#
_cell.length_a   1.000
_cell.length_b   1.000
_cell.length_c   1.000
_cell.angle_alpha   90.00
_cell.angle_beta   90.00
_cell.angle_gamma   90.00
#
_symmetry.space_group_name_H-M   'P 1'
#
loop_
_entity.id
_entity.type
_entity.pdbx_description
1 polymer ?
#
loop_
_entity_poly.entity_id
_entity_poly.type
_entity_poly.pdbx_seq_one_letter_code
_entity_poly.pdbx_strand_id
1 'polypeptide(L)' 'VKDLHALGYLCEPHGAIAYRVLEEQLQDGETGLFLCTAHPAKFKEVVDDILESDIDLPAPLAKHAAM' A
#
# COMPACT_ATOMS: atom_id res chain seq x y z
N VAL A 1 0.85 -6.65 -0.32
CA VAL A 1 -0.27 -5.89 0.28
C VAL A 1 -0.87 -6.64 1.46
N LYS A 2 -1.34 -7.90 1.28
CA LYS A 2 -1.84 -8.74 2.39
C LYS A 2 -0.88 -8.83 3.59
N ASP A 3 0.40 -9.11 3.35
CA ASP A 3 1.41 -9.24 4.43
C ASP A 3 1.55 -7.97 5.26
N LEU A 4 1.72 -6.81 4.61
CA LEU A 4 1.77 -5.51 5.29
C LEU A 4 0.47 -5.20 6.02
N HIS A 5 -0.68 -5.54 5.45
CA HIS A 5 -1.97 -5.35 6.10
C HIS A 5 -2.11 -6.20 7.37
N ALA A 6 -1.63 -7.45 7.34
CA ALA A 6 -1.59 -8.33 8.52
C ALA A 6 -0.67 -7.78 9.63
N LEU A 7 0.34 -6.98 9.27
CA LEU A 7 1.19 -6.22 10.21
C LEU A 7 0.53 -4.91 10.70
N GLY A 8 -0.69 -4.60 10.25
CA GLY A 8 -1.41 -3.38 10.60
C GLY A 8 -1.04 -2.16 9.75
N TYR A 9 -0.40 -2.35 8.60
CA TYR A 9 0.02 -1.27 7.69
C TYR A 9 -0.72 -1.35 6.34
N LEU A 10 -1.70 -0.46 6.15
CA LEU A 10 -2.42 -0.33 4.88
C LEU A 10 -1.48 0.27 3.81
N CYS A 11 -1.07 -0.56 2.86
CA CYS A 11 -0.14 -0.20 1.80
C CYS A 11 -0.76 -0.41 0.42
N GLU A 12 -0.17 0.23 -0.59
CA GLU A 12 -0.55 0.10 -1.98
C GLU A 12 0.40 -0.84 -2.75
N PRO A 13 0.04 -1.32 -3.95
CA PRO A 13 0.82 -2.34 -4.65
C PRO A 13 2.31 -2.01 -4.87
N HIS A 14 2.67 -0.76 -5.19
CA HIS A 14 4.06 -0.37 -5.47
C HIS A 14 4.92 -0.43 -4.19
N GLY A 15 4.43 0.11 -3.08
CA GLY A 15 5.06 0.06 -1.77
C GLY A 15 5.17 -1.37 -1.24
N ALA A 16 4.18 -2.23 -1.52
CA ALA A 16 4.26 -3.64 -1.17
C ALA A 16 5.38 -4.38 -1.93
N ILE A 17 5.62 -4.05 -3.19
CA ILE A 17 6.75 -4.59 -3.96
C ILE A 17 8.07 -4.10 -3.35
N ALA A 18 8.17 -2.80 -3.05
CA ALA A 18 9.37 -2.22 -2.44
C ALA A 18 9.68 -2.85 -1.07
N TYR A 19 8.67 -3.06 -0.23
CA TYR A 19 8.79 -3.75 1.04
C TYR A 19 9.28 -5.20 0.87
N ARG A 20 8.71 -5.96 -0.08
CA ARG A 20 9.14 -7.35 -0.32
C ARG A 20 10.62 -7.42 -0.69
N VAL A 21 11.07 -6.58 -1.62
CA VAL A 21 12.49 -6.56 -2.04
C VAL A 21 13.39 -6.13 -0.88
N LEU A 22 12.94 -5.18 -0.05
CA LEU A 22 13.66 -4.78 1.15
C LEU A 22 13.80 -5.96 2.14
N GLU A 23 12.73 -6.69 2.43
CA GLU A 23 12.78 -7.88 3.29
C GLU A 23 13.75 -8.95 2.78
N GLU A 24 13.82 -9.14 1.45
CA GLU A 24 14.72 -10.13 0.83
C GLU A 24 16.20 -9.73 0.88
N GLN A 25 16.50 -8.43 0.98
CA GLN A 25 17.86 -7.90 0.84
C GLN A 25 18.45 -7.33 2.13
N LEU A 26 17.64 -7.02 3.14
CA LEU A 26 18.07 -6.40 4.39
C LEU A 26 18.98 -7.36 5.19
N GLN A 27 20.17 -6.86 5.57
CA GLN A 27 21.13 -7.64 6.35
C GLN A 27 21.02 -7.36 7.85
N ASP A 28 21.57 -8.27 8.66
CA ASP A 28 21.62 -8.12 10.11
C ASP A 28 22.33 -6.82 10.52
N GLY A 29 21.65 -6.02 11.35
CA GLY A 29 22.16 -4.74 11.84
C GLY A 29 21.86 -3.53 10.95
N GLU A 30 21.23 -3.73 9.78
CA GLU A 30 20.79 -2.62 8.92
C GLU A 30 19.42 -2.08 9.32
N THR A 31 19.15 -0.82 8.97
CA THR A 31 17.80 -0.22 9.06
C THR A 31 17.24 -0.04 7.66
N GLY A 32 16.19 -0.78 7.34
CA GLY A 32 15.51 -0.70 6.06
C GLY A 32 14.47 0.43 6.01
N LEU A 33 14.39 1.12 4.87
CA LEU A 33 13.33 2.07 4.54
C LEU A 33 12.85 1.80 3.12
N PHE A 34 11.53 1.81 2.91
CA PHE A 34 10.92 1.72 1.59
C PHE A 34 9.98 2.91 1.36
N LEU A 35 9.80 3.28 0.10
CA LEU A 35 8.99 4.44 -0.26
C LEU A 35 7.60 4.00 -0.74
N CYS A 36 6.56 4.44 -0.04
CA CYS A 36 5.20 4.43 -0.56
C CYS A 36 5.03 5.63 -1.48
N THR A 37 5.05 5.40 -2.80
CA THR A 37 5.04 6.48 -3.81
C THR A 37 3.67 7.13 -3.98
N ALA A 38 2.62 6.49 -3.47
CA ALA A 38 1.24 6.91 -3.60
C ALA A 38 0.40 6.52 -2.38
N HIS A 39 -0.74 7.19 -2.23
CA HIS A 39 -1.77 6.80 -1.27
C HIS A 39 -2.56 5.57 -1.78
N PRO A 40 -2.91 4.57 -0.94
CA PRO A 40 -3.66 3.38 -1.35
C PRO A 40 -4.98 3.65 -2.09
N ALA A 41 -5.71 4.67 -1.66
CA ALA A 41 -6.94 5.09 -2.32
C ALA A 41 -6.79 5.49 -3.81
N LYS A 42 -5.57 5.75 -4.31
CA LYS A 42 -5.33 5.95 -5.76
C LYS A 42 -5.51 4.65 -6.56
N PHE A 43 -5.50 3.51 -5.90
CA PHE A 43 -5.66 2.16 -6.47
C PHE A 43 -6.77 1.40 -5.74
N LYS A 44 -7.84 2.10 -5.32
CA LYS A 44 -8.90 1.59 -4.45
C LYS A 44 -9.44 0.22 -4.91
N GLU A 45 -9.86 0.09 -6.16
CA GLU A 45 -10.40 -1.17 -6.72
C GLU A 45 -9.44 -2.35 -6.49
N VAL A 46 -8.17 -2.17 -6.83
CA VAL A 46 -7.13 -3.21 -6.67
C VAL A 46 -6.89 -3.52 -5.20
N VAL A 47 -6.86 -2.51 -4.32
CA VAL A 47 -6.61 -2.72 -2.90
C VAL A 47 -7.79 -3.42 -2.23
N ASP A 48 -9.03 -3.03 -2.56
CA ASP A 48 -10.27 -3.64 -2.08
C ASP A 48 -10.38 -5.09 -2.52
N ASP A 49 -10.12 -5.39 -3.79
CA ASP A 49 -10.12 -6.76 -4.32
C ASP A 49 -9.07 -7.65 -3.63
N ILE A 50 -7.88 -7.10 -3.36
CA ILE A 50 -6.81 -7.87 -2.69
C ILE A 50 -7.15 -8.11 -1.22
N LEU A 51 -7.70 -7.12 -0.52
CA LEU A 51 -7.93 -7.18 0.92
C LEU A 51 -9.35 -7.66 1.28
N GLU A 52 -10.23 -7.86 0.30
CA GLU A 52 -11.66 -8.12 0.48
C GLU A 52 -12.27 -7.06 1.43
N SER A 53 -11.94 -5.79 1.18
CA SER A 53 -12.28 -4.65 2.02
C SER A 53 -12.92 -3.51 1.22
N ASP A 54 -13.34 -2.44 1.90
CA ASP A 54 -13.82 -1.19 1.29
C ASP A 54 -13.06 -0.01 1.92
N ILE A 55 -11.91 0.37 1.35
CA ILE A 55 -11.09 1.44 1.90
C ILE A 55 -11.68 2.83 1.62
N ASP A 56 -11.55 3.75 2.57
CA ASP A 56 -12.05 5.12 2.39
C ASP A 56 -11.40 5.81 1.18
N LEU A 57 -12.22 6.54 0.42
CA LEU A 57 -11.77 7.41 -0.67
C LEU A 57 -11.62 8.85 -0.16
N PRO A 58 -10.39 9.39 -0.02
CA PRO A 58 -10.18 10.75 0.46
C PRO A 58 -10.83 11.80 -0.45
N ALA A 59 -11.30 12.89 0.14
CA ALA A 59 -11.98 13.99 -0.57
C ALA A 59 -11.25 14.51 -1.83
N PRO A 60 -9.90 14.63 -1.86
CA PRO A 60 -9.19 15.06 -3.07
C PRO A 60 -9.35 14.13 -4.28
N LEU A 61 -9.60 12.84 -4.05
CA LEU A 61 -9.87 11.85 -5.10
C LEU A 61 -11.36 11.75 -5.41
N ALA A 62 -12.22 11.71 -4.37
CA ALA A 62 -13.66 11.62 -4.54
C ALA A 62 -14.24 12.73 -5.44
N LYS A 63 -13.72 13.96 -5.32
CA LYS A 63 -14.17 15.11 -6.15
C LYS A 63 -13.95 14.93 -7.65
N HIS A 64 -13.03 14.07 -8.08
CA HIS A 64 -12.73 13.83 -9.50
C HIS A 64 -13.30 12.51 -10.02
N ALA A 65 -13.80 11.62 -9.14
CA ALA A 65 -14.41 10.36 -9.54
C ALA A 65 -15.87 10.51 -9.98
N ALA A 66 -16.50 11.65 -9.68
CA ALA A 66 -17.92 11.93 -9.95
C ALA A 66 -18.18 12.71 -11.26
N MET A 67 -17.24 12.69 -12.22
CA MET A 67 -17.43 13.28 -13.56
C MET A 67 -17.80 12.24 -14.60
#